data_AF-A0A7W0RBX3-F1
#
_entry.id   AF-A0A7W0RBX3-F1
#
_cell.length_a   1.000
_cell.length_b   1.000
_cell.length_c   1.000
_cell.angle_alpha   90.00
_cell.angle_beta   90.00
_cell.angle_gamma   90.00
#
_symmetry.space_group_name_H-M   'P 1'
#
loop_
_entity.id
_entity.type
_entity.pdbx_description
1 polymer ?
#
loop_
_entity_poly.entity_id
_entity_poly.type
_entity_poly.pdbx_seq_one_letter_code
_entity_poly.pdbx_strand_id
1 'polypeptide(L)' 'MGTTRNTKTKASCDACFFRKHNLCALALAAPCTTFRPAERGLAPERQLAFVFRTERTRAAYAFPQPE' A
#
# COMPACT_ATOMS: atom_id res chain seq x y z
N MET A 1 -25.15 14.34 9.70
CA MET A 1 -24.24 13.88 10.77
C MET A 1 -24.13 12.36 10.68
N GLY A 2 -23.31 11.84 9.76
CA GLY A 2 -23.19 10.38 9.53
C GLY A 2 -22.26 9.75 10.55
N THR A 3 -22.82 9.05 11.54
CA THR A 3 -22.06 8.32 12.56
C THR A 3 -21.70 6.93 12.04
N THR A 4 -20.61 6.82 11.25
CA THR A 4 -20.00 5.52 10.97
C THR A 4 -19.20 5.05 12.18
N ARG A 5 -19.86 4.30 13.06
CA ARG A 5 -19.18 3.49 14.08
C ARG A 5 -18.36 2.42 13.37
N ASN A 6 -17.05 2.63 13.27
CA ASN A 6 -16.08 1.62 12.84
C ASN A 6 -15.95 0.58 13.96
N THR A 7 -16.82 -0.41 13.96
CA THR A 7 -16.65 -1.60 14.77
C THR A 7 -15.43 -2.33 14.22
N LYS A 8 -14.27 -2.17 14.86
CA LYS A 8 -13.09 -3.03 14.64
C LYS A 8 -13.52 -4.47 14.92
N THR A 9 -14.03 -5.15 13.91
CA THR A 9 -14.14 -6.60 13.89
C THR A 9 -12.75 -7.14 14.16
N LYS A 10 -12.63 -8.02 15.17
CA LYS A 10 -11.34 -8.66 15.49
C LYS A 10 -10.79 -9.25 14.20
N ALA A 11 -9.55 -8.86 13.84
CA ALA A 11 -8.93 -9.32 12.61
C ALA A 11 -8.85 -10.85 12.64
N SER A 12 -9.59 -11.51 11.76
CA SER A 12 -9.59 -12.96 11.58
C SER A 12 -9.29 -13.29 10.12
N CYS A 13 -8.87 -14.52 9.85
CA CYS A 13 -8.62 -14.94 8.47
C CYS A 13 -9.88 -14.85 7.60
N ASP A 14 -11.08 -15.02 8.16
CA ASP A 14 -12.36 -14.89 7.44
C ASP A 14 -12.64 -13.47 6.92
N ALA A 15 -12.09 -12.46 7.60
CA ALA A 15 -12.15 -11.07 7.15
C ALA A 15 -11.04 -10.69 6.15
N CYS A 16 -10.10 -11.61 5.87
CA CYS A 16 -9.01 -11.39 4.94
C CYS A 16 -9.48 -11.48 3.48
N PHE A 17 -9.01 -10.55 2.65
CA PHE A 17 -9.22 -10.57 1.20
C PHE A 17 -8.90 -11.94 0.59
N PHE A 18 -7.72 -12.50 0.89
CA PHE A 18 -7.28 -13.75 0.30
C PHE A 18 -8.19 -14.93 0.65
N ARG A 19 -8.78 -14.97 1.85
CA ARG A 19 -9.69 -16.05 2.26
C ARG A 19 -11.02 -15.97 1.51
N LYS A 20 -11.60 -14.76 1.39
CA LYS A 20 -12.83 -14.55 0.62
C LYS A 20 -12.69 -14.90 -0.87
N HIS A 21 -11.48 -14.79 -1.41
CA HIS A 21 -11.18 -15.13 -2.79
C HIS A 21 -10.57 -16.54 -2.97
N ASN A 22 -10.50 -17.37 -1.92
CA ASN A 22 -9.84 -18.69 -1.95
C ASN A 22 -8.37 -18.66 -2.41
N LEU A 23 -7.69 -17.53 -2.20
CA LEU A 23 -6.27 -17.31 -2.51
C LEU A 23 -5.37 -17.43 -1.26
N CYS A 24 -5.95 -17.73 -0.10
CA CYS A 24 -5.19 -17.84 1.14
C CYS A 24 -4.48 -19.20 1.20
N ALA A 25 -3.16 -19.20 1.25
CA ALA A 25 -2.35 -20.42 1.34
C ALA A 25 -2.37 -21.10 2.72
N LEU A 26 -2.86 -20.42 3.76
CA LEU A 26 -2.80 -20.87 5.15
C LEU A 26 -4.20 -21.27 5.66
N ALA A 27 -4.31 -22.45 6.26
CA ALA A 27 -5.52 -22.93 6.92
C ALA A 27 -5.53 -22.52 8.42
N LEU A 28 -5.45 -21.21 8.70
CA LEU A 28 -5.41 -20.66 10.06
C LEU A 28 -6.71 -19.94 10.41
N ALA A 29 -7.15 -20.06 11.67
CA ALA A 29 -8.25 -19.25 12.22
C ALA A 29 -7.79 -17.81 12.57
N ALA A 30 -6.53 -17.67 12.97
CA ALA A 30 -5.89 -16.38 13.25
C ALA A 30 -5.63 -15.58 11.96
N PRO A 31 -5.49 -14.24 12.03
CA PRO A 31 -5.14 -13.44 10.86
C PRO A 31 -3.78 -13.90 10.30
N CYS A 32 -3.73 -14.13 8.99
CA CYS A 32 -2.49 -14.53 8.32
C CYS A 32 -1.46 -13.39 8.35
N THR A 33 -0.17 -13.72 8.19
CA THR A 33 0.91 -12.72 8.11
C THR A 33 0.72 -11.73 6.95
N THR A 34 0.00 -12.15 5.91
CA THR A 34 -0.38 -11.34 4.75
C THR A 34 -1.78 -10.70 4.88
N PHE A 35 -2.32 -10.60 6.09
CA PHE A 35 -3.68 -10.10 6.32
C PHE A 35 -3.90 -8.74 5.64
N ARG A 36 -4.89 -8.71 4.75
CA ARG A 36 -5.36 -7.53 4.05
C ARG A 36 -6.87 -7.45 4.25
N PRO A 37 -7.41 -6.35 4.81
CA PRO A 37 -8.85 -6.22 5.00
C PRO A 37 -9.56 -6.24 3.64
N ALA A 38 -10.62 -7.05 3.52
CA ALA A 38 -11.34 -7.23 2.26
C ALA A 38 -11.94 -5.93 1.70
N GLU A 39 -12.28 -4.96 2.56
CA GLU A 39 -12.90 -3.69 2.16
C GLU A 39 -12.00 -2.80 1.29
N ARG A 40 -10.67 -2.84 1.49
CA ARG A 40 -9.72 -2.01 0.73
C ARG A 40 -9.30 -2.66 -0.60
N GLY A 41 -9.54 -3.96 -0.77
CA GLY A 41 -9.02 -4.74 -1.90
C GLY A 41 -7.48 -4.81 -1.95
N LEU A 42 -6.95 -5.19 -3.11
CA LEU A 42 -5.50 -5.22 -3.41
C LEU A 42 -5.02 -3.97 -4.17
N ALA A 43 -5.70 -2.84 -3.97
CA ALA A 43 -5.29 -1.60 -4.62
C ALA A 43 -3.92 -1.16 -4.07
N PRO A 44 -2.87 -1.08 -4.91
CA PRO A 44 -1.61 -0.47 -4.50
C PRO A 44 -1.86 0.99 -4.14
N GLU A 45 -1.08 1.51 -3.20
CA GLU A 45 -1.11 2.95 -2.95
C GLU A 45 -0.67 3.69 -4.21
N ARG A 46 -1.27 4.86 -4.44
CA ARG A 46 -0.88 5.70 -5.56
C ARG A 46 0.57 6.12 -5.34
N GLN A 47 1.46 5.59 -6.17
CA GLN A 47 2.84 6.05 -6.24
C GLN A 47 2.84 7.56 -6.53
N LEU A 48 3.69 8.29 -5.80
CA LEU A 48 3.88 9.72 -6.03
C LEU A 48 4.44 9.95 -7.44
N ALA A 49 3.98 10.98 -8.11
CA ALA A 49 4.52 11.38 -9.40
C ALA A 49 5.77 12.25 -9.19
N PHE A 50 6.80 12.05 -10.02
CA PHE A 50 7.93 12.97 -10.06
C PHE A 50 7.47 14.35 -10.55
N VAL A 51 7.89 15.39 -9.85
CA VAL A 51 7.69 16.78 -10.26
C VAL A 51 9.03 17.30 -10.78
N PHE A 52 9.17 17.35 -12.11
CA PHE A 52 10.34 17.95 -12.74
C PHE A 52 10.28 19.46 -12.55
N ARG A 53 11.30 20.04 -11.90
CA ARG A 53 11.48 21.50 -11.83
C ARG A 53 12.30 21.92 -13.03
N THR A 54 11.78 22.85 -13.85
CA THR A 54 12.47 23.42 -15.01
C THR A 54 13.59 24.38 -14.62
N GLU A 55 13.63 24.81 -13.36
CA GLU A 55 14.74 25.58 -12.83
C GLU A 55 15.95 24.67 -12.67
N ARG A 56 16.92 24.84 -13.58
CA ARG A 56 18.15 24.04 -13.61
C ARG A 56 18.96 24.40 -12.37
N THR A 57 18.87 23.59 -11.32
CA THR A 57 19.77 23.71 -10.16
C THR A 57 21.20 23.58 -10.67
N ARG A 58 21.94 24.70 -10.69
CA ARG A 58 23.36 24.67 -11.00
C ARG A 58 24.02 23.93 -9.83
N ALA A 59 24.52 22.73 -10.10
CA ALA A 59 25.27 21.98 -9.10
C ALA A 59 26.45 22.85 -8.63
N ALA A 60 26.63 22.98 -7.32
CA ALA A 60 27.75 23.72 -6.73
C ALA A 60 29.10 23.14 -7.18
N TYR A 61 29.11 21.85 -7.52
CA TYR A 61 30.23 21.14 -8.12
C TYR A 61 29.75 20.40 -9.37
N ALA A 62 30.40 20.65 -10.50
CA ALA A 62 30.21 19.91 -11.74
C ALA A 62 31.51 19.15 -12.06
N PHE A 63 31.38 17.91 -12.51
CA PHE A 63 32.53 17.16 -13.00
C PHE A 63 33.02 17.73 -14.35
N PRO A 64 34.34 17.78 -14.59
CA PRO A 64 34.87 18.20 -15.88
C PRO A 64 34.34 17.28 -16.98
N GLN A 65 33.93 17.87 -18.10
CA GLN A 65 33.51 17.09 -19.27
C GLN A 65 34.77 16.53 -19.94
N PRO A 66 34.79 15.25 -20.32
CA PRO A 66 35.87 14.71 -21.14
C PRO A 66 35.87 15.41 -22.51
N GLU A 67 37.07 15.62 -23.05
CA GLU A 67 37.30 16.17 -24.40
C GLU A 67 36.87 15.20 -25.51
#